data_AF-A0A9N8DRQ1-F1
#
_entry.id   AF-A0A9N8DRQ1-F1
#
_cell.length_a   1.000
_cell.length_b   1.000
_cell.length_c   1.000
_cell.angle_alpha   90.00
_cell.angle_beta   90.00
_cell.angle_gamma   90.00
#
_symmetry.space_group_name_H-M   'P 1'
#
loop_
_entity.id
_entity.type
_entity.pdbx_description
1 polymer ?
#
loop_
_entity_poly.entity_id
_entity_poly.type
_entity_poly.pdbx_seq_one_letter_code
_entity_poly.pdbx_strand_id
1 'polypeptide(L)'
;MTAPSKSWFSMSKEERWSPACLDMVASAWSLDVKDDIPKLLQLRERLSAEFEGYHLLDPLELARCYHDAKGKLPQAEEQFRKMVAWRKEEGIDDLLQQAAAVPQYVHTYYPSCFLDGVDKDGDPIWCDRVGASDVLMVHQHYGHVPFRDYTLYVRENGLRGAFAREFERRHGRPPARVTCILDMEGLCRRHLHVELISPLEEGIQFLQEYYGGMAKHIFVVRAPFVFRIVWSIAQHFCSESLKKTIVLCNARNTQSTLEKYMDRDVLPPTLGGRGKPGVGFEKSGNLQGGVMPEEALHEPDPLQLKSSGSSDTTVASNDTYSMDGSTTPPVSPASSMLSTGVGGVCDSIPEAASVTYSQSVNVRTTLLLSGYLTDDDGDNRRVMIK
;
A
#
# COMPACT_ATOMS: atom_id res chain seq x y z
N MET A 1 -20.80 28.40 7.81
CA MET A 1 -19.45 28.02 8.27
C MET A 1 -18.45 28.94 7.60
N THR A 2 -17.54 29.53 8.35
CA THR A 2 -16.46 30.40 7.84
C THR A 2 -15.26 29.53 7.47
N ALA A 3 -14.84 29.54 6.21
CA ALA A 3 -13.64 28.82 5.78
C ALA A 3 -12.36 29.47 6.39
N PRO A 4 -11.29 28.68 6.62
CA PRO A 4 -10.01 29.24 7.05
C PRO A 4 -9.44 30.24 6.03
N SER A 5 -8.79 31.30 6.51
CA SER A 5 -8.21 32.34 5.63
C SER A 5 -6.81 32.01 5.10
N LYS A 6 -6.13 31.03 5.70
CA LYS A 6 -4.81 30.53 5.29
C LYS A 6 -4.91 29.07 4.85
N SER A 7 -3.98 28.62 4.02
CA SER A 7 -3.82 27.20 3.66
C SER A 7 -3.44 26.39 4.91
N TRP A 8 -4.06 25.23 5.09
CA TRP A 8 -3.79 24.24 6.13
C TRP A 8 -2.30 23.89 6.22
N PHE A 9 -1.66 23.70 5.07
CA PHE A 9 -0.26 23.34 4.98
C PHE A 9 0.71 24.51 5.22
N SER A 10 0.20 25.73 5.36
CA SER A 10 0.96 26.93 5.74
C SER A 10 0.72 27.40 7.18
N MET A 11 -0.36 26.92 7.81
CA MET A 11 -0.72 27.26 9.18
C MET A 11 0.24 26.64 10.20
N SER A 12 0.43 27.33 11.33
CA SER A 12 1.02 26.75 12.53
C SER A 12 0.13 25.65 13.10
N LYS A 13 0.69 24.80 13.97
CA LYS A 13 -0.06 23.72 14.62
C LYS A 13 -1.20 24.28 15.46
N GLU A 14 -0.96 25.38 16.16
CA GLU A 14 -1.93 26.08 17.01
C GLU A 14 -3.03 26.74 16.18
N GLU A 15 -2.69 27.33 15.03
CA GLU A 15 -3.67 27.94 14.11
C GLU A 15 -4.68 26.92 13.57
N ARG A 16 -4.27 25.66 13.37
CA ARG A 16 -5.16 24.57 12.94
C ARG A 16 -6.24 24.22 13.97
N TRP A 17 -6.07 24.61 15.23
CA TRP A 17 -7.07 24.43 16.28
C TRP A 17 -8.03 25.62 16.44
N SER A 18 -8.00 26.59 15.52
CA SER A 18 -8.96 27.71 15.51
C SER A 18 -10.40 27.23 15.27
N PRO A 19 -11.42 27.98 15.71
CA PRO A 19 -12.83 27.63 15.48
C PRO A 19 -13.18 27.39 14.00
N ALA A 20 -12.63 28.19 13.08
CA ALA A 20 -12.87 28.01 11.65
C ALA A 20 -12.32 26.68 11.11
N CYS A 21 -11.14 26.27 11.59
CA CYS A 21 -10.56 24.97 11.23
C CYS A 21 -11.34 23.81 11.84
N LEU A 22 -11.81 23.93 13.08
CA LEU A 22 -12.64 22.91 13.73
C LEU A 22 -14.00 22.75 13.03
N ASP A 23 -14.64 23.83 12.60
CA ASP A 23 -15.87 23.78 11.79
C ASP A 23 -15.63 23.07 10.45
N MET A 24 -14.51 23.37 9.78
CA MET A 24 -14.11 22.70 8.54
C MET A 24 -13.89 21.19 8.76
N VAL A 25 -13.17 20.82 9.82
CA VAL A 25 -12.92 19.42 10.19
C VAL A 25 -14.22 18.69 10.53
N ALA A 26 -15.11 19.33 11.30
CA ALA A 26 -16.42 18.77 11.61
C ALA A 26 -17.23 18.50 10.35
N SER A 27 -17.25 19.45 9.41
CA SER A 27 -17.92 19.26 8.12
C SER A 27 -17.31 18.11 7.31
N ALA A 28 -15.97 18.04 7.22
CA ALA A 28 -15.28 17.04 6.42
C ALA A 28 -15.44 15.61 6.96
N TRP A 29 -15.59 15.46 8.28
CA TRP A 29 -15.76 14.18 8.96
C TRP A 29 -17.20 13.88 9.39
N SER A 30 -18.16 14.75 9.04
CA SER A 30 -19.57 14.66 9.46
C SER A 30 -19.74 14.54 10.99
N LEU A 31 -18.97 15.33 11.74
CA LEU A 31 -19.01 15.36 13.21
C LEU A 31 -20.03 16.38 13.70
N ASP A 32 -20.66 16.09 14.85
CA ASP A 32 -21.51 17.07 15.52
C ASP A 32 -20.64 18.10 16.26
N VAL A 33 -20.83 19.39 15.93
CA VAL A 33 -20.01 20.47 16.49
C VAL A 33 -20.16 20.60 18.01
N LYS A 34 -21.34 20.28 18.56
CA LYS A 34 -21.61 20.40 20.00
C LYS A 34 -21.11 19.18 20.77
N ASP A 35 -21.24 17.99 20.20
CA ASP A 35 -20.97 16.75 20.91
C ASP A 35 -19.56 16.21 20.65
N ASP A 36 -19.02 16.36 19.44
CA ASP A 36 -17.78 15.69 19.03
C ASP A 36 -16.55 16.60 19.09
N ILE A 37 -16.69 17.90 18.79
CA ILE A 37 -15.55 18.84 18.90
C ILE A 37 -15.00 18.92 20.33
N PRO A 38 -15.81 19.00 21.41
CA PRO A 38 -15.27 18.94 22.77
C PRO A 38 -14.49 17.66 23.06
N LYS A 39 -14.90 16.53 22.47
CA LYS A 39 -14.18 15.26 22.60
C LYS A 39 -12.86 15.27 21.83
N LEU A 40 -12.79 15.90 20.65
CA LEU A 40 -11.52 16.10 19.94
C LEU A 40 -10.55 16.97 20.74
N LEU A 41 -11.05 18.02 21.39
CA LEU A 41 -10.23 18.86 22.28
C LEU A 41 -9.76 18.09 23.51
N GLN A 42 -10.63 17.26 24.10
CA GLN A 42 -10.24 16.34 25.18
C GLN A 42 -9.18 15.34 24.71
N LEU A 43 -9.30 14.78 23.50
CA LEU A 43 -8.32 13.86 22.94
C LEU A 43 -6.96 14.55 22.76
N ARG A 44 -6.95 15.79 22.25
CA ARG A 44 -5.74 16.62 22.15
C ARG A 44 -5.11 16.82 23.52
N GLU A 45 -5.88 17.18 24.53
CA GLU A 45 -5.37 17.42 25.89
C GLU A 45 -4.67 16.17 26.44
N ARG A 46 -5.29 14.99 26.30
CA ARG A 46 -4.72 13.72 26.77
C ARG A 46 -3.41 13.34 26.09
N LEU A 47 -3.25 13.74 24.83
CA LEU A 47 -2.06 13.43 24.02
C LEU A 47 -0.98 14.51 24.11
N SER A 48 -1.33 15.74 24.54
CA SER A 48 -0.42 16.88 24.55
C SER A 48 0.85 16.65 25.38
N ALA A 49 0.74 15.99 26.54
CA ALA A 49 1.91 15.76 27.41
C ALA A 49 2.98 14.85 26.77
N GLU A 50 2.59 13.96 25.86
CA GLU A 50 3.48 12.98 25.23
C GLU A 50 3.92 13.43 23.83
N PHE A 51 3.05 14.15 23.12
CA PHE A 51 3.24 14.51 21.71
C PHE A 51 3.23 16.02 21.50
N GLU A 52 3.65 16.80 22.49
CA GLU A 52 3.79 18.24 22.36
C GLU A 52 4.68 18.57 21.15
N GLY A 53 4.16 19.40 20.25
CA GLY A 53 4.86 19.75 19.03
C GLY A 53 4.99 18.61 18.01
N TYR A 54 4.34 17.44 18.17
CA TYR A 54 4.26 16.49 17.06
C TYR A 54 3.34 17.03 15.96
N HIS A 55 3.78 16.95 14.70
CA HIS A 55 3.13 17.67 13.61
C HIS A 55 1.75 17.13 13.21
N LEU A 56 1.44 15.86 13.53
CA LEU A 56 0.12 15.27 13.35
C LEU A 56 -0.75 15.33 14.61
N LEU A 57 -0.32 15.97 15.69
CA LEU A 57 -1.23 16.33 16.78
C LEU A 57 -2.10 17.53 16.35
N ASP A 58 -2.90 17.31 15.31
CA ASP A 58 -3.76 18.28 14.64
C ASP A 58 -5.19 17.75 14.51
N PRO A 59 -6.19 18.62 14.27
CA PRO A 59 -7.58 18.18 14.34
C PRO A 59 -8.02 17.26 13.21
N LEU A 60 -7.35 17.23 12.05
CA LEU A 60 -7.69 16.28 10.98
C LEU A 60 -7.28 14.86 11.36
N GLU A 61 -6.06 14.70 11.89
CA GLU A 61 -5.57 13.39 12.30
C GLU A 61 -6.35 12.87 13.52
N LEU A 62 -6.64 13.73 14.50
CA LEU A 62 -7.44 13.33 15.65
C LEU A 62 -8.90 13.03 15.27
N ALA A 63 -9.49 13.76 14.32
CA ALA A 63 -10.82 13.44 13.79
C ALA A 63 -10.83 12.08 13.08
N ARG A 64 -9.77 11.74 12.33
CA ARG A 64 -9.62 10.42 11.70
C ARG A 64 -9.61 9.29 12.74
N CYS A 65 -8.73 9.37 13.74
CA CYS A 65 -8.67 8.36 14.80
C CYS A 65 -9.99 8.29 15.57
N TYR A 66 -10.60 9.43 15.89
CA TYR A 66 -11.89 9.47 16.57
C TYR A 66 -13.02 8.82 15.75
N HIS A 67 -13.04 9.07 14.44
CA HIS A 67 -14.00 8.47 13.52
C HIS A 67 -13.80 6.95 13.39
N ASP A 68 -12.58 6.49 13.18
CA ASP A 68 -12.27 5.06 13.06
C ASP A 68 -12.58 4.28 14.35
N ALA A 69 -12.30 4.91 15.50
CA ALA A 69 -12.67 4.42 16.83
C ALA A 69 -14.18 4.48 17.13
N LYS A 70 -15.02 4.93 16.19
CA LYS A 70 -16.48 5.08 16.32
C LYS A 70 -16.86 5.96 17.50
N GLY A 71 -16.13 7.06 17.66
CA GLY A 71 -16.36 8.07 18.67
C GLY A 71 -15.89 7.71 20.08
N LYS A 72 -15.13 6.62 20.24
CA LYS A 72 -14.64 6.18 21.55
C LYS A 72 -13.23 6.71 21.82
N LEU A 73 -13.12 7.61 22.80
CA LEU A 73 -11.88 8.30 23.10
C LEU A 73 -10.69 7.39 23.46
N PRO A 74 -10.81 6.38 24.35
CA PRO A 74 -9.67 5.54 24.69
C PRO A 74 -9.08 4.81 23.48
N GLN A 75 -9.94 4.33 22.57
CA GLN A 75 -9.50 3.66 21.34
C GLN A 75 -8.86 4.64 20.36
N ALA A 76 -9.41 5.84 20.18
CA ALA A 76 -8.81 6.87 19.31
C ALA A 76 -7.43 7.29 19.80
N GLU A 77 -7.26 7.38 21.12
CA GLU A 77 -6.00 7.70 21.80
C GLU A 77 -4.95 6.61 21.58
N GLU A 78 -5.33 5.34 21.76
CA GLU A 78 -4.49 4.17 21.48
C GLU A 78 -4.07 4.11 20.01
N GLN A 79 -5.03 4.29 19.08
CA GLN A 79 -4.75 4.33 17.64
C GLN A 79 -3.75 5.41 17.28
N PHE A 80 -3.89 6.62 17.85
CA PHE A 80 -2.95 7.71 17.60
C PHE A 80 -1.54 7.36 18.11
N ARG A 81 -1.40 6.88 19.36
CA ARG A 81 -0.10 6.47 19.92
C ARG A 81 0.58 5.40 19.06
N LYS A 82 -0.19 4.37 18.69
CA LYS A 82 0.29 3.26 17.87
C LYS A 82 0.78 3.75 16.50
N MET A 83 0.01 4.62 15.85
CA MET A 83 0.39 5.23 14.58
C MET A 83 1.66 6.08 14.72
N VAL A 84 1.79 6.93 15.73
CA VAL A 84 2.99 7.76 15.92
C VAL A 84 4.24 6.91 16.20
N ALA A 85 4.11 5.85 17.00
CA ALA A 85 5.21 4.93 17.26
C ALA A 85 5.70 4.26 15.96
N TRP A 86 4.78 3.71 15.18
CA TRP A 86 5.07 3.10 13.87
C TRP A 86 5.70 4.10 12.90
N ARG A 87 5.19 5.34 12.81
CA ARG A 87 5.76 6.36 11.93
C ARG A 87 7.21 6.71 12.26
N LYS A 88 7.55 6.73 13.55
CA LYS A 88 8.92 6.96 14.02
C LYS A 88 9.83 5.78 13.72
N GLU A 89 9.34 4.56 13.89
CA GLU A 89 10.07 3.32 13.62
C GLU A 89 10.39 3.17 12.12
N GLU A 90 9.40 3.38 11.26
CA GLU A 90 9.54 3.22 9.81
C GLU A 90 9.98 4.51 9.07
N GLY A 91 10.27 5.60 9.79
CA GLY A 91 10.73 6.85 9.17
C GLY A 91 9.74 7.52 8.22
N ILE A 92 8.42 7.34 8.45
CA ILE A 92 7.36 7.77 7.52
C ILE A 92 7.30 9.30 7.37
N ASP A 93 7.66 10.05 8.42
CA ASP A 93 7.59 11.52 8.42
C ASP A 93 8.53 12.17 7.40
N ASP A 94 9.63 11.48 7.06
CA ASP A 94 10.61 11.93 6.08
C ASP A 94 10.43 11.26 4.71
N LEU A 95 9.48 10.33 4.58
CA LEU A 95 9.28 9.50 3.37
C LEU A 95 9.20 10.34 2.09
N LEU A 96 8.41 11.41 2.09
CA LEU A 96 8.24 12.25 0.90
C LEU A 96 9.48 13.07 0.52
N GLN A 97 10.39 13.31 1.47
CA GLN A 97 11.65 14.02 1.22
C GLN A 97 12.77 13.06 0.81
N GLN A 98 12.76 11.85 1.38
CA GLN A 98 13.79 10.83 1.18
C GLN A 98 13.54 9.96 -0.05
N ALA A 99 12.27 9.73 -0.41
CA ALA A 99 11.92 8.95 -1.59
C ALA A 99 12.53 9.62 -2.83
N ALA A 100 13.48 8.93 -3.46
CA ALA A 100 13.79 9.20 -4.86
C ALA A 100 12.50 8.99 -5.68
N ALA A 101 12.42 9.65 -6.84
CA ALA A 101 11.24 9.57 -7.71
C ALA A 101 10.78 8.11 -7.81
N VAL A 102 9.49 7.87 -7.52
CA VAL A 102 8.91 6.54 -7.62
C VAL A 102 9.26 5.97 -8.99
N PRO A 103 9.77 4.73 -9.06
CA PRO A 103 10.28 4.20 -10.29
C PRO A 103 9.17 4.18 -11.36
N GLN A 104 9.51 4.65 -12.54
CA GLN A 104 8.55 4.81 -13.64
C GLN A 104 7.85 3.49 -13.99
N TYR A 105 8.51 2.36 -13.81
CA TYR A 105 7.94 1.03 -14.05
C TYR A 105 6.79 0.69 -13.09
N VAL A 106 6.85 1.05 -11.80
CA VAL A 106 5.76 0.78 -10.84
C VAL A 106 4.52 1.52 -11.29
N HIS A 107 4.67 2.80 -11.66
CA HIS A 107 3.54 3.58 -12.19
C HIS A 107 2.99 3.05 -13.52
N THR A 108 3.84 2.42 -14.33
CA THR A 108 3.46 1.93 -15.66
C THR A 108 2.70 0.61 -15.55
N TYR A 109 3.18 -0.33 -14.73
CA TYR A 109 2.64 -1.68 -14.60
C TYR A 109 1.75 -1.88 -13.37
N TYR A 110 1.68 -0.90 -12.47
CA TYR A 110 0.64 -0.75 -11.45
C TYR A 110 -0.16 0.54 -11.70
N PRO A 111 -1.04 0.54 -12.71
CA PRO A 111 -1.78 1.72 -13.15
C PRO A 111 -2.69 2.26 -12.05
N SER A 112 -2.26 3.34 -11.41
CA SER A 112 -3.03 4.03 -10.38
C SER A 112 -2.85 5.54 -10.42
N CYS A 113 -3.88 6.29 -10.01
CA CYS A 113 -3.80 7.74 -9.88
C CYS A 113 -4.95 8.31 -9.04
N PHE A 114 -4.78 9.58 -8.63
CA PHE A 114 -5.91 10.42 -8.27
C PHE A 114 -6.59 10.93 -9.54
N LEU A 115 -7.92 10.83 -9.60
CA LEU A 115 -8.68 11.38 -10.71
C LEU A 115 -8.68 12.91 -10.66
N ASP A 116 -8.80 13.55 -11.83
CA ASP A 116 -8.94 15.00 -11.92
C ASP A 116 -10.39 15.41 -11.60
N GLY A 117 -10.72 15.40 -10.32
CA GLY A 117 -12.03 15.74 -9.80
C GLY A 117 -12.25 15.21 -8.39
N VAL A 118 -13.48 15.35 -7.92
CA VAL A 118 -13.91 14.94 -6.58
C VAL A 118 -15.18 14.11 -6.67
N ASP A 119 -15.45 13.33 -5.63
CA ASP A 119 -16.77 12.77 -5.44
C ASP A 119 -17.79 13.85 -5.02
N LYS A 120 -19.06 13.47 -4.90
CA LYS A 120 -20.15 14.40 -4.61
C LYS A 120 -20.11 15.03 -3.22
N ASP A 121 -19.31 14.50 -2.30
CA ASP A 121 -19.05 15.15 -1.00
C ASP A 121 -17.77 16.00 -1.04
N GLY A 122 -17.15 16.12 -2.21
CA GLY A 122 -15.98 16.94 -2.44
C GLY A 122 -14.66 16.28 -2.01
N ASP A 123 -14.62 14.96 -1.79
CA ASP A 123 -13.38 14.24 -1.46
C ASP A 123 -12.65 13.74 -2.72
N PRO A 124 -11.31 13.59 -2.66
CA PRO A 124 -10.55 13.03 -3.77
C PRO A 124 -10.95 11.59 -4.08
N ILE A 125 -10.79 11.22 -5.37
CA ILE A 125 -11.02 9.86 -5.86
C ILE A 125 -9.70 9.24 -6.26
N TRP A 126 -9.34 8.14 -5.60
CA TRP A 126 -8.21 7.29 -5.94
C TRP A 126 -8.69 6.13 -6.83
N CYS A 127 -7.96 5.84 -7.91
CA CYS A 127 -8.31 4.77 -8.84
C CYS A 127 -7.11 3.84 -9.06
N ASP A 128 -7.28 2.56 -8.74
CA ASP A 128 -6.36 1.46 -9.06
C ASP A 128 -6.97 0.57 -10.15
N ARG A 129 -6.29 0.41 -11.28
CA ARG A 129 -6.66 -0.55 -12.34
C ARG A 129 -6.01 -1.90 -12.07
N VAL A 130 -6.37 -2.54 -10.96
CA VAL A 130 -5.78 -3.80 -10.49
C VAL A 130 -5.77 -4.88 -11.57
N GLY A 131 -6.87 -5.06 -12.31
CA GLY A 131 -6.92 -6.09 -13.35
C GLY A 131 -6.01 -5.83 -14.56
N ALA A 132 -5.56 -4.59 -14.77
CA ALA A 132 -4.62 -4.22 -15.82
C ALA A 132 -3.16 -4.20 -15.34
N SER A 133 -2.93 -4.52 -14.07
CA SER A 133 -1.59 -4.50 -13.48
C SER A 133 -0.82 -5.80 -13.72
N ASP A 134 0.52 -5.71 -13.68
CA ASP A 134 1.41 -6.87 -13.59
C ASP A 134 2.06 -6.94 -12.20
N VAL A 135 1.22 -7.01 -11.17
CA VAL A 135 1.65 -7.07 -9.76
C VAL A 135 2.61 -8.23 -9.49
N LEU A 136 2.47 -9.35 -10.21
CA LEU A 136 3.36 -10.50 -10.03
C LEU A 136 4.77 -10.16 -10.49
N MET A 137 4.92 -9.64 -11.71
CA MET A 137 6.25 -9.30 -12.23
C MET A 137 6.88 -8.15 -11.44
N VAL A 138 6.09 -7.14 -11.03
CA VAL A 138 6.59 -6.07 -10.14
C VAL A 138 7.09 -6.67 -8.81
N HIS A 139 6.34 -7.59 -8.22
CA HIS A 139 6.74 -8.23 -6.96
C HIS A 139 7.96 -9.14 -7.11
N GLN A 140 8.02 -10.00 -8.12
CA GLN A 140 9.12 -10.93 -8.33
C GLN A 140 10.44 -10.23 -8.64
N HIS A 141 10.37 -9.08 -9.32
CA HIS A 141 11.57 -8.40 -9.75
C HIS A 141 12.12 -7.41 -8.72
N TYR A 142 11.24 -6.64 -8.08
CA TYR A 142 11.65 -5.60 -7.12
C TYR A 142 11.49 -6.06 -5.66
N GLY A 143 10.83 -7.18 -5.44
CA GLY A 143 10.53 -7.71 -4.13
C GLY A 143 9.30 -7.08 -3.48
N HIS A 144 9.14 -7.40 -2.20
CA HIS A 144 8.00 -6.95 -1.40
C HIS A 144 8.06 -5.45 -1.06
N VAL A 145 9.25 -4.98 -0.66
CA VAL A 145 9.49 -3.65 -0.09
C VAL A 145 9.07 -2.51 -1.04
N PRO A 146 9.34 -2.56 -2.34
CA PRO A 146 9.05 -1.40 -3.21
C PRO A 146 7.55 -1.19 -3.42
N PHE A 147 6.73 -2.25 -3.39
CA PHE A 147 5.28 -2.12 -3.46
C PHE A 147 4.70 -1.51 -2.18
N ARG A 148 5.24 -1.89 -1.02
CA ARG A 148 4.90 -1.32 0.29
C ARG A 148 5.25 0.18 0.32
N ASP A 149 6.48 0.52 -0.01
CA ASP A 149 6.98 1.89 0.05
C ASP A 149 6.29 2.78 -1.00
N TYR A 150 5.99 2.23 -2.17
CA TYR A 150 5.12 2.88 -3.16
C TYR A 150 3.73 3.21 -2.59
N THR A 151 3.09 2.23 -1.96
CA THR A 151 1.77 2.41 -1.36
C THR A 151 1.82 3.50 -0.29
N LEU A 152 2.83 3.48 0.59
CA LEU A 152 3.05 4.49 1.62
C LEU A 152 3.31 5.87 1.01
N TYR A 153 4.16 5.96 -0.02
CA TYR A 153 4.46 7.21 -0.70
C TYR A 153 3.21 7.85 -1.29
N VAL A 154 2.38 7.06 -1.99
CA VAL A 154 1.11 7.52 -2.56
C VAL A 154 0.17 8.02 -1.47
N ARG A 155 0.08 7.29 -0.34
CA ARG A 155 -0.73 7.71 0.80
C ARG A 155 -0.23 9.04 1.38
N GLU A 156 1.04 9.15 1.71
CA GLU A 156 1.59 10.38 2.28
C GLU A 156 1.48 11.54 1.30
N ASN A 157 1.70 11.31 0.00
CA ASN A 157 1.56 12.36 -1.01
C ASN A 157 0.11 12.85 -1.12
N GLY A 158 -0.84 11.91 -1.10
CA GLY A 158 -2.28 12.17 -1.14
C GLY A 158 -2.81 12.95 0.06
N LEU A 159 -2.16 12.82 1.22
CA LEU A 159 -2.63 13.43 2.47
C LEU A 159 -1.86 14.70 2.85
N ARG A 160 -0.57 14.75 2.52
CA ARG A 160 0.38 15.75 3.08
C ARG A 160 1.38 16.29 2.06
N GLY A 161 1.51 15.63 0.91
CA GLY A 161 2.47 15.99 -0.14
C GLY A 161 1.93 16.94 -1.19
N ALA A 162 2.49 16.82 -2.39
CA ALA A 162 2.19 17.71 -3.51
C ALA A 162 0.71 17.63 -3.93
N PHE A 163 0.14 16.42 -4.01
CA PHE A 163 -1.27 16.25 -4.34
C PHE A 163 -2.16 16.97 -3.31
N ALA A 164 -1.91 16.77 -2.01
CA ALA A 164 -2.76 17.34 -0.96
C ALA A 164 -2.77 18.88 -0.97
N ARG A 165 -1.60 19.49 -1.24
CA ARG A 165 -1.47 20.96 -1.37
C ARG A 165 -2.20 21.49 -2.59
N GLU A 166 -2.06 20.82 -3.73
CA GLU A 166 -2.77 21.20 -4.96
C GLU A 166 -4.28 20.98 -4.84
N PHE A 167 -4.69 19.91 -4.15
CA PHE A 167 -6.09 19.66 -3.81
C PHE A 167 -6.67 20.81 -2.99
N GLU A 168 -5.99 21.22 -1.92
CA GLU A 168 -6.44 22.37 -1.11
C GLU A 168 -6.52 23.65 -1.94
N ARG A 169 -5.52 23.92 -2.77
CA ARG A 169 -5.50 25.10 -3.65
C ARG A 169 -6.73 25.15 -4.57
N ARG A 170 -7.20 24.01 -5.06
CA ARG A 170 -8.36 23.92 -5.98
C ARG A 170 -9.70 23.89 -5.26
N HIS A 171 -9.77 23.26 -4.08
CA HIS A 171 -11.03 22.94 -3.40
C HIS A 171 -11.26 23.69 -2.09
N GLY A 172 -10.28 24.48 -1.63
CA GLY A 172 -10.38 25.34 -0.44
C GLY A 172 -10.31 24.61 0.90
N ARG A 173 -9.98 23.31 0.90
CA ARG A 173 -9.75 22.50 2.10
C ARG A 173 -8.74 21.38 1.82
N PRO A 174 -7.97 20.91 2.82
CA PRO A 174 -7.16 19.71 2.65
C PRO A 174 -8.03 18.45 2.43
N PRO A 175 -7.46 17.40 1.83
CA PRO A 175 -8.08 16.07 1.81
C PRO A 175 -8.35 15.59 3.23
N ALA A 176 -9.54 15.05 3.47
CA ALA A 176 -9.90 14.45 4.76
C ALA A 176 -10.14 12.94 4.60
N ARG A 177 -10.92 12.58 3.58
CA ARG A 177 -11.26 11.21 3.23
C ARG A 177 -10.97 10.94 1.77
N VAL A 178 -11.09 9.70 1.34
CA VAL A 178 -10.86 9.29 -0.06
C VAL A 178 -11.90 8.28 -0.49
N THR A 179 -12.42 8.45 -1.71
CA THR A 179 -13.19 7.41 -2.40
C THR A 179 -12.24 6.60 -3.27
N CYS A 180 -12.21 5.29 -3.11
CA CYS A 180 -11.34 4.40 -3.88
C CYS A 180 -12.15 3.64 -4.93
N ILE A 181 -11.61 3.52 -6.13
CA ILE A 181 -12.09 2.64 -7.20
C ILE A 181 -11.01 1.59 -7.45
N LEU A 182 -11.34 0.33 -7.20
CA LEU A 182 -10.51 -0.81 -7.55
C LEU A 182 -11.13 -1.50 -8.75
N ASP A 183 -10.56 -1.25 -9.93
CA ASP A 183 -11.05 -1.83 -11.16
C ASP A 183 -10.39 -3.17 -11.47
N MET A 184 -11.23 -4.19 -11.60
CA MET A 184 -10.83 -5.59 -11.76
C MET A 184 -10.91 -6.08 -13.21
N GLU A 185 -11.22 -5.21 -14.17
CA GLU A 185 -11.18 -5.56 -15.58
C GLU A 185 -9.75 -5.99 -15.99
N GLY A 186 -9.62 -7.21 -16.52
CA GLY A 186 -8.32 -7.83 -16.86
C GLY A 186 -7.78 -8.79 -15.78
N LEU A 187 -8.41 -8.84 -14.60
CA LEU A 187 -8.00 -9.76 -13.53
C LEU A 187 -8.02 -11.22 -14.03
N CYS A 188 -6.89 -11.89 -13.87
CA CYS A 188 -6.61 -13.23 -14.40
C CYS A 188 -5.80 -14.09 -13.42
N ARG A 189 -5.53 -15.36 -13.76
CA ARG A 189 -4.82 -16.34 -12.92
C ARG A 189 -3.47 -15.84 -12.37
N ARG A 190 -2.74 -14.97 -13.09
CA ARG A 190 -1.47 -14.37 -12.60
C ARG A 190 -1.63 -13.63 -11.26
N HIS A 191 -2.79 -13.03 -11.01
CA HIS A 191 -3.09 -12.32 -9.77
C HIS A 191 -3.41 -13.26 -8.60
N LEU A 192 -3.55 -14.57 -8.85
CA LEU A 192 -3.76 -15.60 -7.83
C LEU A 192 -2.46 -16.26 -7.38
N HIS A 193 -1.31 -15.79 -7.87
CA HIS A 193 -0.02 -16.37 -7.52
C HIS A 193 0.21 -16.29 -6.01
N VAL A 194 0.73 -17.37 -5.42
CA VAL A 194 0.88 -17.51 -3.96
C VAL A 194 1.77 -16.44 -3.34
N GLU A 195 2.79 -15.98 -4.09
CA GLU A 195 3.70 -14.91 -3.66
C GLU A 195 2.98 -13.57 -3.45
N LEU A 196 1.79 -13.39 -4.03
CA LEU A 196 1.01 -12.16 -3.87
C LEU A 196 0.16 -12.13 -2.59
N ILE A 197 0.03 -13.26 -1.87
CA ILE A 197 -0.80 -13.32 -0.65
C ILE A 197 -0.19 -12.47 0.46
N SER A 198 1.11 -12.61 0.73
CA SER A 198 1.78 -11.86 1.79
C SER A 198 1.75 -10.35 1.54
N PRO A 199 2.10 -9.82 0.34
CA PRO A 199 1.93 -8.41 0.05
C PRO A 199 0.49 -7.91 0.12
N LEU A 200 -0.49 -8.73 -0.29
CA LEU A 200 -1.90 -8.39 -0.15
C LEU A 200 -2.32 -8.27 1.32
N GLU A 201 -1.92 -9.22 2.14
CA GLU A 201 -2.18 -9.22 3.58
C GLU A 201 -1.54 -8.00 4.25
N GLU A 202 -0.23 -7.81 4.06
CA GLU A 202 0.52 -6.70 4.66
C GLU A 202 -0.08 -5.36 4.23
N GLY A 203 -0.34 -5.19 2.93
CA GLY A 203 -1.01 -4.03 2.35
C GLY A 203 -2.33 -3.69 3.05
N ILE A 204 -3.20 -4.67 3.22
CA ILE A 204 -4.48 -4.48 3.91
C ILE A 204 -4.25 -4.15 5.39
N GLN A 205 -3.33 -4.84 6.06
CA GLN A 205 -3.07 -4.69 7.50
C GLN A 205 -2.54 -3.30 7.87
N PHE A 206 -1.46 -2.83 7.23
CA PHE A 206 -0.91 -1.52 7.61
C PHE A 206 -1.86 -0.37 7.21
N LEU A 207 -2.61 -0.51 6.11
CA LEU A 207 -3.59 0.49 5.71
C LEU A 207 -4.74 0.60 6.70
N GLN A 208 -5.28 -0.52 7.19
CA GLN A 208 -6.34 -0.47 8.18
C GLN A 208 -5.82 -0.02 9.56
N GLU A 209 -4.58 -0.37 9.90
CA GLU A 209 -4.02 -0.11 11.23
C GLU A 209 -3.56 1.34 11.41
N TYR A 210 -2.86 1.90 10.43
CA TYR A 210 -2.25 3.23 10.55
C TYR A 210 -3.01 4.31 9.78
N TYR A 211 -3.74 3.93 8.72
CA TYR A 211 -4.54 4.82 7.88
C TYR A 211 -6.05 4.50 7.95
N GLY A 212 -6.48 3.85 9.03
CA GLY A 212 -7.90 3.57 9.30
C GLY A 212 -8.78 4.84 9.25
N GLY A 213 -10.05 4.66 8.89
CA GLY A 213 -11.04 5.74 8.80
C GLY A 213 -10.98 6.64 7.54
N MET A 214 -9.90 6.60 6.74
CA MET A 214 -9.76 7.50 5.59
C MET A 214 -10.61 7.12 4.38
N ALA A 215 -10.73 5.82 4.09
CA ALA A 215 -11.53 5.34 2.98
C ALA A 215 -13.02 5.54 3.27
N LYS A 216 -13.71 6.32 2.43
CA LYS A 216 -15.15 6.56 2.51
C LYS A 216 -15.95 5.44 1.87
N HIS A 217 -15.56 5.09 0.65
CA HIS A 217 -16.07 3.95 -0.11
C HIS A 217 -14.92 3.31 -0.88
N ILE A 218 -14.92 1.98 -0.97
CA ILE A 218 -14.01 1.22 -1.84
C ILE A 218 -14.85 0.45 -2.85
N PHE A 219 -15.00 1.01 -4.05
CA PHE A 219 -15.77 0.39 -5.13
C PHE A 219 -14.91 -0.64 -5.84
N VAL A 220 -15.24 -1.92 -5.70
CA VAL A 220 -14.66 -2.97 -6.54
C VAL A 220 -15.53 -3.11 -7.78
N VAL A 221 -15.00 -2.71 -8.95
CA VAL A 221 -15.79 -2.61 -10.18
C VAL A 221 -15.30 -3.57 -11.25
N ARG A 222 -16.22 -3.92 -12.17
CA ARG A 222 -15.98 -4.87 -13.28
C ARG A 222 -15.29 -6.19 -12.86
N ALA A 223 -15.57 -6.65 -11.65
CA ALA A 223 -15.04 -7.89 -11.10
C ALA A 223 -15.42 -9.10 -11.99
N PRO A 224 -14.45 -9.81 -12.58
CA PRO A 224 -14.70 -11.06 -13.29
C PRO A 224 -14.94 -12.21 -12.31
N PHE A 225 -15.34 -13.38 -12.80
CA PHE A 225 -15.65 -14.53 -11.93
C PHE A 225 -14.48 -14.92 -11.01
N VAL A 226 -13.24 -14.84 -11.52
CA VAL A 226 -12.01 -15.15 -10.76
C VAL A 226 -11.82 -14.26 -9.52
N PHE A 227 -12.40 -13.05 -9.49
CA PHE A 227 -12.38 -12.18 -8.32
C PHE A 227 -13.00 -12.86 -7.08
N ARG A 228 -13.95 -13.78 -7.25
CA ARG A 228 -14.55 -14.50 -6.12
C ARG A 228 -13.51 -15.27 -5.31
N ILE A 229 -12.48 -15.80 -5.97
CA ILE A 229 -11.37 -16.51 -5.31
C ILE A 229 -10.51 -15.49 -4.57
N VAL A 230 -10.09 -14.41 -5.23
CA VAL A 230 -9.32 -13.32 -4.60
C VAL A 230 -10.04 -12.81 -3.35
N TRP A 231 -11.35 -12.54 -3.47
CA TRP A 231 -12.16 -12.04 -2.36
C TRP A 231 -12.33 -13.08 -1.25
N SER A 232 -12.41 -14.38 -1.56
CA SER A 232 -12.45 -15.43 -0.54
C SER A 232 -11.21 -15.43 0.36
N ILE A 233 -10.07 -14.94 -0.16
CA ILE A 233 -8.81 -14.82 0.58
C ILE A 233 -8.74 -13.45 1.25
N ALA A 234 -8.84 -12.36 0.47
CA ALA A 234 -8.63 -10.99 0.93
C ALA A 234 -9.56 -10.60 2.08
N GLN A 235 -10.81 -11.08 2.08
CA GLN A 235 -11.77 -10.75 3.14
C GLN A 235 -11.35 -11.24 4.53
N HIS A 236 -10.44 -12.21 4.63
CA HIS A 236 -9.92 -12.67 5.91
C HIS A 236 -8.94 -11.68 6.53
N PHE A 237 -8.31 -10.83 5.72
CA PHE A 237 -7.42 -9.76 6.18
C PHE A 237 -8.18 -8.48 6.52
N CYS A 238 -9.39 -8.31 5.99
CA CYS A 238 -10.19 -7.10 6.22
C CYS A 238 -10.89 -7.12 7.59
N SER A 239 -10.71 -6.04 8.36
CA SER A 239 -11.57 -5.75 9.51
C SER A 239 -13.05 -5.61 9.12
N GLU A 240 -13.97 -5.81 10.06
CA GLU A 240 -15.41 -5.59 9.84
C GLU A 240 -15.75 -4.14 9.48
N SER A 241 -14.91 -3.17 9.90
CA SER A 241 -15.04 -1.78 9.48
C SER A 241 -14.73 -1.64 7.99
N LEU A 242 -13.58 -2.19 7.56
CA LEU A 242 -13.14 -2.14 6.17
C LEU A 242 -14.11 -2.87 5.23
N LYS A 243 -14.64 -4.03 5.61
CA LYS A 243 -15.64 -4.77 4.81
C LYS A 243 -16.90 -3.95 4.54
N LYS A 244 -17.34 -3.13 5.50
CA LYS A 244 -18.52 -2.25 5.34
C LYS A 244 -18.27 -1.07 4.39
N THR A 245 -17.01 -0.65 4.26
CA THR A 245 -16.58 0.38 3.32
C THR A 245 -16.52 -0.15 1.88
N ILE A 246 -16.33 -1.46 1.69
CA ILE A 246 -16.22 -2.10 0.38
C ILE A 246 -17.59 -2.28 -0.27
N VAL A 247 -17.72 -1.80 -1.51
CA VAL A 247 -18.92 -1.93 -2.33
C VAL A 247 -18.57 -2.76 -3.57
N LEU A 248 -19.02 -4.01 -3.59
CA LEU A 248 -18.80 -4.92 -4.71
C LEU A 248 -19.80 -4.63 -5.83
N CYS A 249 -19.29 -4.24 -6.99
CA CYS A 249 -20.05 -3.99 -8.21
C CYS A 249 -19.78 -5.11 -9.23
N ASN A 250 -20.83 -5.50 -9.95
CA ASN A 250 -20.69 -6.31 -11.15
C ASN A 250 -20.59 -5.40 -12.38
N ALA A 251 -20.26 -5.98 -13.55
CA ALA A 251 -20.13 -5.20 -14.79
C ALA A 251 -21.39 -4.41 -15.17
N ARG A 252 -22.59 -4.92 -14.84
CA ARG A 252 -23.87 -4.29 -15.21
C ARG A 252 -24.23 -3.09 -14.34
N ASN A 253 -23.89 -3.12 -13.05
CA ASN A 253 -24.25 -2.05 -12.11
C ASN A 253 -23.11 -1.06 -11.83
N THR A 254 -21.88 -1.34 -12.29
CA THR A 254 -20.69 -0.48 -12.08
C THR A 254 -21.00 0.99 -12.38
N GLN A 255 -21.47 1.32 -13.58
CA GLN A 255 -21.75 2.71 -13.96
C GLN A 255 -22.81 3.35 -13.07
N SER A 256 -23.97 2.71 -12.95
CA SER A 256 -25.08 3.22 -12.13
C SER A 256 -24.74 3.36 -10.64
N THR A 257 -23.78 2.59 -10.14
CA THR A 257 -23.31 2.71 -8.76
C THR A 257 -22.37 3.90 -8.64
N LEU A 258 -21.33 4.00 -9.49
CA LEU A 258 -20.38 5.10 -9.43
C LEU A 258 -21.06 6.47 -9.61
N GLU A 259 -22.03 6.58 -10.54
CA GLU A 259 -22.81 7.79 -10.79
C GLU A 259 -23.60 8.30 -9.58
N LYS A 260 -23.86 7.46 -8.57
CA LYS A 260 -24.47 7.91 -7.31
C LYS A 260 -23.52 8.77 -6.50
N TYR A 261 -22.21 8.51 -6.59
CA TYR A 261 -21.18 9.09 -5.73
C TYR A 261 -20.27 10.08 -6.45
N MET A 262 -20.15 10.04 -7.78
CA MET A 262 -19.29 10.93 -8.55
C MET A 262 -19.86 11.23 -9.92
N ASP A 263 -19.49 12.36 -10.50
CA ASP A 263 -19.95 12.75 -11.84
C ASP A 263 -19.21 11.97 -12.92
N ARG A 264 -19.92 11.67 -14.03
CA ARG A 264 -19.33 10.98 -15.18
C ARG A 264 -18.15 11.73 -15.80
N ASP A 265 -18.10 13.05 -15.64
CA ASP A 265 -17.02 13.91 -16.12
C ASP A 265 -15.74 13.80 -15.27
N VAL A 266 -15.80 13.14 -14.11
CA VAL A 266 -14.62 12.84 -13.29
C VAL A 266 -14.03 11.47 -13.67
N LEU A 267 -14.87 10.54 -14.11
CA LEU A 267 -14.45 9.20 -14.48
C LEU A 267 -13.70 9.20 -15.83
N PRO A 268 -12.54 8.53 -15.94
CA PRO A 268 -11.82 8.43 -17.21
C PRO A 268 -12.59 7.56 -18.23
N PRO A 269 -12.27 7.65 -19.53
CA PRO A 269 -12.96 6.87 -20.57
C PRO A 269 -12.77 5.37 -20.38
N THR A 270 -11.63 4.96 -19.80
CA THR A 270 -11.34 3.56 -19.41
C THR A 270 -12.33 3.00 -18.38
N LEU A 271 -13.04 3.87 -17.66
CA LEU A 271 -14.11 3.55 -16.72
C LEU A 271 -15.49 4.03 -17.21
N GLY A 272 -15.65 4.30 -18.51
CA GLY A 272 -16.94 4.67 -19.11
C GLY A 272 -17.39 6.12 -18.86
N GLY A 273 -16.49 6.99 -18.37
CA GLY A 273 -16.74 8.42 -18.19
C GLY A 273 -16.24 9.30 -19.32
N ARG A 274 -16.16 10.60 -19.05
CA ARG A 274 -15.69 11.66 -19.98
C ARG A 274 -14.54 12.49 -19.42
N GLY A 275 -14.10 12.19 -18.20
CA GLY A 275 -12.99 12.85 -17.55
C GLY A 275 -11.67 12.56 -18.22
N LYS A 276 -10.65 13.34 -17.86
CA LYS A 276 -9.28 13.06 -18.30
C LYS A 276 -8.75 11.83 -17.56
N PRO A 277 -7.80 11.10 -18.15
CA PRO A 277 -6.95 10.20 -17.37
C PRO A 277 -6.34 11.01 -16.21
N GLY A 278 -6.42 10.49 -14.99
CA GLY A 278 -6.19 11.28 -13.77
C GLY A 278 -4.81 11.94 -13.69
N VAL A 279 -4.63 12.80 -12.70
CA VAL A 279 -3.33 13.39 -12.38
C VAL A 279 -2.46 12.31 -11.71
N GLY A 280 -1.63 11.65 -12.52
CA GLY A 280 -0.58 10.75 -12.04
C GLY A 280 0.56 11.54 -11.41
N PHE A 281 1.27 10.91 -10.48
CA PHE A 281 2.51 11.47 -9.93
C PHE A 281 3.54 11.51 -11.07
N GLU A 282 3.84 12.73 -11.52
CA GLU A 282 4.92 13.13 -12.41
C GLU A 282 4.95 12.78 -13.91
N LYS A 283 4.27 11.74 -14.47
CA LYS A 283 4.08 11.66 -15.95
C LYS A 283 3.17 10.58 -16.58
N SER A 284 2.57 9.63 -15.84
CA SER A 284 1.89 8.47 -16.47
C SER A 284 0.43 8.28 -16.08
N GLY A 285 -0.39 9.31 -16.29
CA GLY A 285 -1.82 9.30 -15.97
C GLY A 285 -2.70 8.40 -16.86
N ASN A 286 -2.18 7.59 -17.77
CA ASN A 286 -3.02 6.94 -18.79
C ASN A 286 -3.83 5.73 -18.29
N LEU A 287 -3.58 5.23 -17.07
CA LEU A 287 -4.30 4.09 -16.46
C LEU A 287 -4.37 2.85 -17.38
N GLN A 288 -3.37 2.67 -18.26
CA GLN A 288 -3.35 1.57 -19.23
C GLN A 288 -2.87 0.27 -18.61
N GLY A 289 -1.80 0.31 -17.81
CA GLY A 289 -1.16 -0.90 -17.31
C GLY A 289 -0.52 -1.70 -18.43
N GLY A 290 -0.46 -3.02 -18.24
CA GLY A 290 0.08 -3.95 -19.23
C GLY A 290 0.92 -5.04 -18.59
N VAL A 291 1.48 -5.92 -19.43
CA VAL A 291 2.46 -6.93 -19.04
C VAL A 291 3.84 -6.30 -19.05
N MET A 292 4.62 -6.48 -17.99
CA MET A 292 6.00 -5.99 -17.95
C MET A 292 6.88 -6.83 -18.90
N PRO A 293 7.59 -6.22 -19.87
CA PRO A 293 8.50 -6.94 -20.74
C PRO A 293 9.74 -7.40 -19.97
N GLU A 294 10.33 -8.54 -20.34
CA GLU A 294 11.49 -9.12 -19.66
C GLU A 294 12.72 -8.19 -19.70
N GLU A 295 12.83 -7.32 -20.69
CA GLU A 295 13.94 -6.38 -20.82
C GLU A 295 13.86 -5.19 -19.86
N ALA A 296 12.69 -4.92 -19.26
CA ALA A 296 12.52 -3.88 -18.24
C ALA A 296 13.11 -4.28 -16.87
N LEU A 297 13.58 -5.52 -16.73
CA LEU A 297 14.11 -6.12 -15.50
C LEU A 297 15.55 -5.66 -15.14
N HIS A 298 16.02 -4.52 -15.64
CA HIS A 298 17.40 -4.06 -15.44
C HIS A 298 17.53 -2.66 -14.83
N GLU A 299 16.42 -1.98 -14.52
CA GLU A 299 16.45 -0.69 -13.82
C GLU A 299 16.58 -0.90 -12.30
N PRO A 300 17.57 -0.29 -11.62
CA PRO A 300 17.72 -0.39 -10.18
C PRO A 300 16.53 0.27 -9.46
N ASP A 301 16.15 -0.27 -8.30
CA ASP A 301 15.06 0.26 -7.47
C ASP A 301 15.48 1.54 -6.71
N PRO A 302 14.92 2.72 -7.03
CA PRO A 302 15.22 3.97 -6.34
C PRO A 302 14.57 4.12 -4.96
N LEU A 303 13.60 3.29 -4.57
CA LEU A 303 12.82 3.47 -3.33
C LEU A 303 13.39 2.74 -2.10
N GLN A 304 14.66 2.32 -2.11
CA GLN A 304 15.23 1.66 -0.94
C GLN A 304 15.21 2.56 0.30
N LEU A 305 14.21 2.33 1.15
CA LEU A 305 14.20 2.85 2.51
C LEU A 305 15.43 2.27 3.22
N LYS A 306 16.25 3.12 3.83
CA LYS A 306 17.35 2.63 4.66
C LYS A 306 16.74 1.84 5.81
N SER A 307 16.95 0.53 5.83
CA SER A 307 16.70 -0.25 7.02
C SER A 307 17.53 0.35 8.15
N SER A 308 16.87 0.70 9.26
CA SER A 308 17.57 1.16 10.45
C SER A 308 18.41 -0.01 11.01
N GLY A 309 19.70 -0.01 10.68
CA GLY A 309 20.75 -0.71 11.41
C GLY A 309 20.62 -2.22 11.52
N SER A 310 20.84 -2.94 10.42
CA SER A 310 21.67 -4.14 10.54
C SER A 310 23.10 -3.70 10.30
N SER A 311 23.95 -3.87 11.30
CA SER A 311 25.38 -3.60 11.19
C SER A 311 25.95 -4.35 9.99
N ASP A 312 26.38 -3.59 8.97
CA ASP A 312 27.25 -4.04 7.91
C ASP A 312 28.41 -4.82 8.53
N THR A 313 28.35 -6.14 8.43
CA THR A 313 29.56 -6.94 8.63
C THR A 313 30.18 -7.04 7.25
N THR A 314 30.99 -6.04 6.93
CA THR A 314 31.95 -6.11 5.82
C THR A 314 32.79 -7.35 6.01
N VAL A 315 32.55 -8.41 5.23
CA VAL A 315 33.49 -9.52 5.11
C VAL A 315 34.62 -9.02 4.23
N ALA A 316 35.57 -8.34 4.87
CA ALA A 316 36.86 -8.06 4.29
C ALA A 316 37.62 -9.38 4.16
N SER A 317 38.00 -9.72 2.94
CA SER A 317 39.04 -10.70 2.67
C SER A 317 40.35 -10.19 3.27
N ASN A 318 40.88 -10.89 4.27
CA ASN A 318 42.26 -11.37 4.29
C ASN A 318 42.67 -11.98 5.64
N ASP A 319 43.63 -12.90 5.52
CA ASP A 319 44.66 -13.23 6.50
C ASP A 319 44.29 -14.14 7.70
N THR A 320 44.50 -15.43 7.43
CA THR A 320 45.31 -16.37 8.24
C THR A 320 45.79 -15.85 9.60
N TYR A 321 45.32 -16.49 10.67
CA TYR A 321 46.06 -16.51 11.94
C TYR A 321 46.07 -17.93 12.52
N SER A 322 47.29 -18.44 12.62
CA SER A 322 47.69 -19.70 13.24
C SER A 322 47.47 -19.66 14.75
N MET A 323 47.13 -20.81 15.34
CA MET A 323 47.36 -21.10 16.75
C MET A 323 48.49 -22.14 16.86
N ASP A 324 49.46 -21.79 17.68
CA ASP A 324 50.72 -22.47 17.94
C ASP A 324 50.53 -23.61 18.96
N GLY A 325 51.37 -24.65 18.91
CA GLY A 325 51.42 -25.66 19.99
C GLY A 325 51.85 -27.08 19.60
N SER A 326 53.14 -27.25 19.29
CA SER A 326 54.00 -28.46 19.49
C SER A 326 53.42 -29.86 19.16
N THR A 327 53.98 -30.62 18.21
CA THR A 327 55.25 -31.35 18.39
C THR A 327 55.74 -31.96 17.07
N THR A 328 56.98 -31.60 16.67
CA THR A 328 58.06 -32.35 15.97
C THR A 328 57.80 -33.25 14.72
N PRO A 329 58.79 -33.39 13.81
CA PRO A 329 58.59 -33.46 12.35
C PRO A 329 59.14 -34.79 11.74
N PRO A 330 59.63 -34.87 10.49
CA PRO A 330 59.00 -34.67 9.15
C PRO A 330 59.27 -35.87 8.20
N VAL A 331 58.57 -36.01 7.07
CA VAL A 331 59.21 -36.38 5.78
C VAL A 331 58.36 -35.89 4.58
N SER A 332 59.02 -35.15 3.68
CA SER A 332 58.64 -34.79 2.29
C SER A 332 58.71 -36.01 1.32
N PRO A 333 58.55 -35.88 -0.03
CA PRO A 333 57.84 -34.89 -0.87
C PRO A 333 57.06 -35.57 -2.05
N ALA A 334 56.71 -34.74 -3.04
CA ALA A 334 56.50 -35.07 -4.47
C ALA A 334 55.07 -35.37 -4.91
N SER A 335 54.60 -35.01 -6.10
CA SER A 335 55.01 -34.11 -7.19
C SER A 335 53.92 -34.23 -8.25
N SER A 336 53.74 -33.19 -9.07
CA SER A 336 53.32 -33.27 -10.49
C SER A 336 51.89 -33.74 -10.77
N MET A 337 51.24 -33.47 -11.90
CA MET A 337 51.33 -32.55 -13.03
C MET A 337 50.05 -32.86 -13.85
N LEU A 338 49.52 -31.84 -14.53
CA LEU A 338 48.89 -31.88 -15.86
C LEU A 338 47.95 -33.06 -16.24
N SER A 339 46.71 -32.78 -16.66
CA SER A 339 46.39 -32.59 -18.08
C SER A 339 44.87 -32.65 -18.38
N THR A 340 44.48 -31.80 -19.33
CA THR A 340 43.45 -31.90 -20.38
C THR A 340 42.44 -33.06 -20.40
N GLY A 341 41.18 -32.74 -20.70
CA GLY A 341 40.25 -33.72 -21.28
C GLY A 341 38.80 -33.24 -21.39
N VAL A 342 38.30 -33.21 -22.62
CA VAL A 342 36.96 -32.76 -23.06
C VAL A 342 35.90 -33.84 -22.81
N GLY A 343 34.65 -33.46 -22.54
CA GLY A 343 33.48 -34.36 -22.69
C GLY A 343 32.28 -33.94 -21.85
N GLY A 344 31.19 -33.51 -22.49
CA GLY A 344 29.95 -33.13 -21.82
C GLY A 344 29.08 -34.33 -21.43
N VAL A 345 28.12 -34.10 -20.51
CA VAL A 345 26.86 -34.86 -20.34
C VAL A 345 25.93 -33.99 -19.46
N CYS A 346 24.63 -33.97 -19.81
CA CYS A 346 23.52 -33.45 -19.00
C CYS A 346 23.47 -34.08 -17.61
N ASP A 347 23.21 -33.29 -16.58
CA ASP A 347 22.17 -33.53 -15.57
C ASP A 347 22.37 -32.60 -14.37
N SER A 348 21.28 -32.35 -13.64
CA SER A 348 21.17 -31.75 -12.30
C SER A 348 20.74 -30.27 -12.24
N ILE A 349 19.44 -30.11 -11.99
CA ILE A 349 18.81 -28.93 -11.40
C ILE A 349 19.38 -28.74 -9.99
N PRO A 350 19.91 -27.56 -9.60
CA PRO A 350 20.27 -27.31 -8.21
C PRO A 350 19.02 -27.06 -7.36
N GLU A 351 18.96 -27.84 -6.30
CA GLU A 351 18.03 -27.77 -5.17
C GLU A 351 17.96 -26.33 -4.61
N ALA A 352 16.74 -25.81 -4.49
CA ALA A 352 16.47 -24.46 -4.02
C ALA A 352 16.99 -24.27 -2.58
N ALA A 353 17.81 -23.24 -2.40
CA ALA A 353 18.18 -22.74 -1.08
C ALA A 353 16.91 -22.29 -0.34
N SER A 354 16.65 -22.94 0.79
CA SER A 354 15.56 -22.61 1.71
C SER A 354 15.86 -21.30 2.42
N VAL A 355 15.28 -20.21 1.92
CA VAL A 355 15.13 -18.97 2.70
C VAL A 355 13.88 -19.12 3.56
N THR A 356 14.05 -19.55 4.80
CA THR A 356 13.01 -19.46 5.83
C THR A 356 12.76 -18.00 6.16
N TYR A 357 11.65 -17.45 5.67
CA TYR A 357 11.07 -16.21 6.20
C TYR A 357 9.69 -16.48 6.77
N SER A 358 9.50 -15.92 7.97
CA SER A 358 8.37 -15.92 8.90
C SER A 358 7.05 -16.59 8.50
N GLN A 359 6.61 -17.50 9.38
CA GLN A 359 5.33 -18.18 9.38
C GLN A 359 4.15 -17.22 9.58
N SER A 360 3.20 -17.22 8.64
CA SER A 360 1.75 -17.36 8.93
C SER A 360 0.87 -17.29 7.67
N VAL A 361 1.30 -17.83 6.52
CA VAL A 361 0.31 -18.12 5.47
C VAL A 361 -0.56 -19.26 5.99
N ASN A 362 -1.79 -18.94 6.37
CA ASN A 362 -2.76 -19.89 6.88
C ASN A 362 -2.84 -21.11 5.94
N VAL A 363 -2.56 -22.31 6.45
CA VAL A 363 -2.61 -23.57 5.69
C VAL A 363 -3.92 -23.70 4.90
N ARG A 364 -5.02 -23.15 5.43
CA ARG A 364 -6.33 -23.10 4.77
C ARG A 364 -6.34 -22.25 3.48
N THR A 365 -5.61 -21.14 3.45
CA THR A 365 -5.50 -20.25 2.28
C THR A 365 -4.67 -20.89 1.17
N THR A 366 -3.56 -21.53 1.52
CA THR A 366 -2.73 -22.30 0.58
C THR A 366 -3.48 -23.49 -0.01
N LEU A 367 -4.25 -24.21 0.82
CA LEU A 367 -5.12 -25.30 0.35
C LEU A 367 -6.26 -24.82 -0.55
N LEU A 368 -6.87 -23.66 -0.24
CA LEU A 368 -7.89 -23.05 -1.10
C LEU A 368 -7.31 -22.74 -2.49
N LEU A 369 -6.15 -22.09 -2.57
CA LEU A 369 -5.50 -21.78 -3.84
C LEU A 369 -5.07 -23.04 -4.60
N SER A 370 -4.50 -24.04 -3.91
CA SER A 370 -4.14 -25.32 -4.53
C SER A 370 -5.35 -26.00 -5.18
N GLY A 371 -6.50 -26.04 -4.49
CA GLY A 371 -7.73 -26.59 -5.06
C GLY A 371 -8.34 -25.82 -6.24
N TYR A 372 -8.01 -24.53 -6.42
CA TYR A 372 -8.43 -23.74 -7.59
C TYR A 372 -7.43 -23.75 -8.74
N LEU A 373 -6.15 -24.05 -8.48
CA LEU A 373 -5.10 -24.11 -9.49
C LEU A 373 -4.98 -25.50 -10.14
N THR A 374 -5.61 -26.53 -9.58
CA THR A 374 -5.57 -27.91 -10.10
C THR A 374 -6.62 -28.26 -11.16
N ASP A 375 -7.52 -27.34 -11.54
CA ASP A 375 -8.49 -27.58 -12.63
C ASP A 375 -7.90 -27.14 -13.99
N ASP A 376 -7.02 -27.98 -14.54
CA ASP A 376 -6.56 -27.91 -15.94
C ASP A 376 -6.86 -29.19 -16.75
N ASP A 377 -7.68 -30.11 -16.22
CA ASP A 377 -8.28 -31.19 -17.01
C ASP A 377 -9.80 -31.03 -17.07
N GLY A 378 -10.32 -30.94 -18.29
CA GLY A 378 -11.73 -30.79 -18.56
C GLY A 378 -12.54 -32.03 -18.16
N ASP A 379 -12.98 -32.10 -16.91
CA ASP A 379 -14.18 -32.85 -16.54
C ASP A 379 -15.00 -32.11 -15.47
N ASN A 380 -16.24 -31.82 -15.83
CA ASN A 380 -17.14 -30.96 -15.08
C ASN A 380 -17.83 -31.78 -13.97
N ARG A 381 -17.22 -31.92 -12.80
CA ARG A 381 -17.89 -32.44 -11.60
C ARG A 381 -17.80 -31.49 -10.41
N ARG A 382 -18.95 -30.88 -10.13
CA ARG A 382 -19.26 -30.12 -8.92
C ARG A 382 -18.79 -30.84 -7.65
N VAL A 383 -17.84 -30.25 -6.93
CA VAL A 383 -17.64 -30.53 -5.51
C VAL A 383 -18.35 -29.44 -4.71
N MET A 384 -19.49 -29.80 -4.11
CA MET A 384 -20.10 -29.00 -3.05
C MET A 384 -19.34 -29.26 -1.76
N ILE A 385 -18.74 -28.21 -1.19
CA ILE A 385 -18.22 -28.25 0.18
C ILE A 385 -19.31 -27.69 1.10
N LYS A 386 -19.75 -28.51 2.06
CA LYS A 386 -20.63 -28.15 3.18
C LYS A 386 -19.88 -27.38 4.25
#